data_AF-A0A073IGH4-F1
#
_entry.id   AF-A0A073IGH4-F1
#
_cell.length_a   1.000
_cell.length_b   1.000
_cell.length_c   1.000
_cell.angle_alpha   90.00
_cell.angle_beta   90.00
_cell.angle_gamma   90.00
#
_symmetry.space_group_name_H-M   'P 1'
#
loop_
_entity.id
_entity.type
_entity.pdbx_description
1 polymer ?
#
loop_
_entity_poly.entity_id
_entity_poly.type
_entity_poly.pdbx_seq_one_letter_code
_entity_poly.pdbx_strand_id
1 'polypeptide(L)' 'MKAIIAGAVAIVVIAIGSNFILGGMGFSSKEVYAGDNVRLD' A
#
# COMPACT_ATOMS: atom_id res chain seq x y z
N MET A 1 -16.97 -17.90 -12.62
CA MET A 1 -15.50 -17.69 -12.73
C MET A 1 -15.10 -16.32 -13.27
N LYS A 2 -15.71 -15.78 -14.34
CA LYS A 2 -15.36 -14.45 -14.89
C LYS A 2 -15.43 -13.31 -13.85
N ALA A 3 -16.42 -13.33 -12.97
CA ALA A 3 -16.56 -12.35 -11.88
C ALA A 3 -15.41 -12.41 -10.85
N ILE A 4 -14.90 -13.61 -10.55
CA ILE A 4 -13.77 -13.79 -9.62
C ILE A 4 -12.49 -13.22 -10.24
N ILE A 5 -12.26 -13.50 -11.52
CA ILE A 5 -11.10 -12.97 -12.25
C ILE A 5 -11.17 -11.43 -12.34
N ALA A 6 -12.35 -10.88 -12.64
CA ALA A 6 -12.54 -9.43 -12.66
C ALA A 6 -12.30 -8.78 -11.29
N GLY A 7 -12.78 -9.42 -10.20
CA GLY A 7 -12.51 -8.97 -8.84
C GLY A 7 -11.02 -9.01 -8.49
N ALA A 8 -10.32 -10.09 -8.84
CA ALA A 8 -8.87 -10.20 -8.63
C ALA A 8 -8.10 -9.12 -9.39
N VAL A 9 -8.43 -8.86 -10.66
CA VAL A 9 -7.81 -7.81 -11.46
C VAL A 9 -8.09 -6.43 -10.87
N ALA A 10 -9.31 -6.16 -10.42
CA ALA A 10 -9.67 -4.90 -9.79
C ALA A 10 -8.84 -4.64 -8.51
N ILE A 11 -8.65 -5.66 -7.66
CA ILE A 11 -7.84 -5.56 -6.44
C ILE A 11 -6.39 -5.21 -6.78
N VAL A 12 -5.81 -5.87 -7.80
CA VAL A 12 -4.43 -5.60 -8.23
C VAL A 12 -4.27 -4.16 -8.71
N VAL A 13 -5.21 -3.67 -9.53
CA VAL A 13 -5.19 -2.29 -10.04
C VAL A 13 -5.28 -1.27 -8.90
N ILE A 14 -6.17 -1.51 -7.94
CA ILE A 14 -6.35 -0.64 -6.77
C ILE A 14 -5.08 -0.65 -5.91
N ALA A 15 -4.47 -1.81 -5.67
CA ALA A 15 -3.26 -1.93 -4.86
C ALA A 15 -2.06 -1.21 -5.50
N ILE A 16 -1.89 -1.31 -6.82
CA ILE A 16 -0.82 -0.60 -7.53
C ILE A 16 -1.06 0.91 -7.47
N GLY A 17 -2.27 1.37 -7.80
CA GLY A 17 -2.63 2.79 -7.77
C GLY A 17 -2.47 3.38 -6.37
N SER A 18 -2.92 2.64 -5.34
CA SER A 18 -2.81 3.08 -3.96
C SER A 18 -1.36 3.15 -3.50
N ASN A 19 -0.48 2.23 -3.89
CA ASN A 19 0.94 2.28 -3.53
C ASN A 19 1.63 3.57 -4.03
N PHE A 20 1.34 4.00 -5.27
CA PHE A 20 1.91 5.24 -5.82
C PHE A 20 1.29 6.50 -5.20
N ILE A 21 -0.01 6.48 -4.96
CA ILE A 21 -0.77 7.64 -4.47
C ILE A 21 -0.56 7.83 -2.96
N LEU A 22 -0.65 6.77 -2.16
CA LEU A 22 -0.46 6.79 -0.71
C LEU A 22 0.99 7.10 -0.34
N GLY A 23 1.96 6.60 -1.11
CA GLY A 23 3.37 6.90 -0.93
C GLY A 23 3.69 8.40 -1.12
N GLY A 24 3.04 9.05 -2.09
CA GLY A 24 3.15 10.51 -2.28
C GLY A 24 2.37 11.35 -1.27
N MET A 25 1.33 10.79 -0.63
CA MET A 25 0.52 11.45 0.40
C MET A 25 1.05 11.25 1.83
N GLY A 26 2.22 10.64 2.02
CA GLY A 26 2.83 10.45 3.35
C GLY A 26 2.20 9.31 4.17
N PHE A 27 1.44 8.41 3.54
CA PHE A 27 0.91 7.19 4.18
C PHE A 27 1.93 6.04 4.21
N SER A 28 3.19 6.32 3.88
CA SER A 28 4.26 5.34 3.97
C SER A 28 4.45 4.92 5.43
N SER A 29 4.17 3.65 5.73
CA SER A 29 4.39 3.09 7.08
C SER A 29 5.85 3.21 7.51
N LYS A 30 6.78 3.35 6.55
CA LYS A 30 8.20 3.62 6.81
C LYS A 30 8.43 5.00 7.42
N GLU A 31 7.58 5.98 7.13
CA GLU A 31 7.72 7.37 7.62
C GLU A 31 7.11 7.52 9.02
N VAL A 32 6.02 6.82 9.30
CA VAL A 32 5.34 6.86 10.61
C VAL A 32 6.04 6.00 11.66
N TYR A 33 6.62 4.86 11.29
CA TYR A 33 7.19 3.89 12.24
C TYR A 33 8.73 3.82 12.24
N ALA A 34 9.44 4.66 11.47
CA ALA A 34 10.91 4.68 11.47
C ALA A 34 11.51 6.01 11.99
N GLY A 35 10.84 6.67 12.95
CA GLY A 35 11.47 7.75 13.70
C GLY A 35 12.51 7.21 14.70
N ASP A 36 13.54 8.01 15.00
CA ASP A 36 14.70 7.67 15.87
C ASP A 36 14.35 7.09 17.26
N ASN A 37 13.08 7.14 17.66
CA ASN A 37 12.58 6.57 18.92
C ASN A 37 12.18 5.09 18.83
N VAL A 38 12.08 4.50 17.63
CA VAL A 38 11.75 3.08 17.46
C VAL A 38 13.05 2.29 17.40
N ARG A 39 13.51 1.82 18.55
CA ARG A 39 14.59 0.83 18.64
C ARG A 39 14.11 -0.46 17.95
N LEU A 40 14.62 -0.71 16.75
CA LEU A 40 14.41 -1.94 15.97
C LEU A 40 15.56 -2.95 16.17
N ASP A 41 16.15 -2.95 17.37
CA ASP A 41 17.11 -3.96 17.83
C ASP A 41 16.42 -4.89 18.84
#